data_AF-A0A7X6Y9W5-F1
#
_entry.id   AF-A0A7X6Y9W5-F1
#
_cell.length_a   1.000
_cell.length_b   1.000
_cell.length_c   1.000
_cell.angle_alpha   90.00
_cell.angle_beta   90.00
_cell.angle_gamma   90.00
#
_symmetry.space_group_name_H-M   'P 1'
#
loop_
_entity.id
_entity.type
_entity.pdbx_description
1 polymer ?
#
loop_
_entity_poly.entity_id
_entity_poly.type
_entity_poly.pdbx_seq_one_letter_code
_entity_poly.pdbx_strand_id
1 'polypeptide(L)'
;MKTLRILALALCCVQARADTTVDPAEPYAYAANAGWINAYADGTNGAVIGQTFCSGYLYGANIGWISLSGVRTAVLRAGADSDGDGIPDPWELQMTGVLTVLSGGSHDADDDGVCDASEYGADTAPLDDQSLLTFTAFSRSGTTDSLTWTVRPTRFYALWQAPAVSNGAAWAQNALGVISPDAGPAMTRTVNTASSAQFYRVQAVLPLSE
;
A
#
# COMPACT_ATOMS: atom_id res chain seq x y z
N MET A 1 31.78 46.37 -1.74
CA MET A 1 31.75 44.96 -1.27
C MET A 1 30.49 44.79 -0.44
N LYS A 2 29.50 44.02 -0.92
CA LYS A 2 28.20 43.85 -0.27
C LYS A 2 28.30 42.73 0.76
N THR A 3 28.01 43.05 2.02
CA THR A 3 28.12 42.15 3.17
C THR A 3 26.93 41.18 3.21
N LEU A 4 27.19 39.88 3.08
CA LEU A 4 26.20 38.82 3.24
C LEU A 4 25.99 38.56 4.73
N ARG A 5 24.77 38.76 5.25
CA ARG A 5 24.38 38.38 6.61
C ARG A 5 23.70 37.01 6.54
N ILE A 6 24.34 35.98 7.06
CA ILE A 6 23.75 34.65 7.23
C ILE A 6 22.92 34.70 8.52
N LEU A 7 21.59 34.59 8.39
CA LEU A 7 20.69 34.37 9.51
C LEU A 7 20.62 32.85 9.75
N ALA A 8 21.29 32.38 10.80
CA ALA A 8 21.17 30.99 11.23
C ALA A 8 19.81 30.81 11.94
N LEU A 9 18.85 30.19 11.25
CA LEU A 9 17.58 29.79 11.83
C LEU A 9 17.83 28.48 12.60
N ALA A 10 17.90 28.57 13.94
CA ALA A 10 17.94 27.39 14.78
C ALA A 10 16.56 26.71 14.73
N LEU A 11 16.44 25.66 13.92
CA LEU A 11 15.26 24.79 13.91
C LEU A 11 15.27 24.00 15.22
N CYS A 12 14.52 24.48 16.22
CA CYS A 12 14.20 23.66 17.37
C CYS A 12 13.25 22.57 16.88
N CYS A 13 13.75 21.37 16.61
CA CYS A 13 12.92 20.19 16.43
C CYS A 13 12.22 19.92 17.76
N VAL A 14 11.06 20.53 17.97
CA VAL A 14 10.11 20.01 18.95
C VAL A 14 9.75 18.63 18.42
N GLN A 15 10.11 17.58 19.16
CA GLN A 15 9.54 16.27 18.92
C GLN A 15 8.03 16.41 19.15
N ALA A 16 7.28 16.58 18.07
CA ALA A 16 5.85 16.32 18.10
C ALA A 16 5.71 14.82 18.34
N ARG A 17 5.59 14.43 19.62
CA ARG A 17 5.05 13.12 19.95
C ARG A 17 3.63 13.16 19.41
N ALA A 18 3.35 12.35 18.39
CA ALA A 18 1.99 12.25 17.89
C ALA A 18 1.11 11.81 19.07
N ASP A 19 0.12 12.64 19.40
CA ASP A 19 -0.93 12.26 20.33
C ASP A 19 -1.62 10.98 19.80
N THR A 20 -2.24 10.23 20.70
CA THR A 20 -3.04 9.05 20.34
C THR A 20 -3.99 9.35 19.18
N THR A 21 -4.15 8.39 18.26
CA THR A 21 -5.12 8.49 17.17
C THR A 21 -6.53 8.07 17.60
N VAL A 22 -6.71 7.70 18.87
CA VAL A 22 -7.98 7.24 19.43
C VAL A 22 -8.84 8.45 19.78
N ASP A 23 -10.12 8.39 19.44
CA ASP A 23 -11.09 9.41 19.85
C ASP A 23 -11.28 9.38 21.39
N PRO A 24 -11.04 10.49 22.11
CA PRO A 24 -11.27 10.55 23.54
C PRO A 24 -12.74 10.36 23.96
N ALA A 25 -13.71 10.51 23.04
CA ALA A 25 -15.13 10.35 23.35
C ALA A 25 -15.53 8.88 23.56
N GLU A 26 -14.92 7.95 22.81
CA GLU A 26 -15.26 6.52 22.85
C GLU A 26 -14.02 5.61 22.92
N PRO A 27 -13.16 5.73 23.95
CA PRO A 27 -11.86 5.08 23.96
C PRO A 27 -11.87 3.68 24.57
N TYR A 28 -13.05 3.16 24.96
CA TYR A 28 -13.15 1.97 25.80
C TYR A 28 -13.59 0.73 25.03
N ALA A 29 -12.85 -0.37 25.22
CA ALA A 29 -13.26 -1.71 24.82
C ALA A 29 -13.46 -2.57 26.08
N TYR A 30 -14.36 -3.56 26.03
CA TYR A 30 -14.61 -4.47 27.15
C TYR A 30 -14.18 -5.90 26.81
N ALA A 31 -13.52 -6.56 27.77
CA ALA A 31 -13.29 -8.00 27.74
C ALA A 31 -13.69 -8.63 29.08
N ALA A 32 -14.46 -9.71 29.04
CA ALA A 32 -15.03 -10.34 30.24
C ALA A 32 -13.98 -10.65 31.33
N ASN A 33 -12.78 -11.08 30.94
CA ASN A 33 -11.71 -11.47 31.86
C ASN A 33 -10.73 -10.34 32.19
N ALA A 34 -10.75 -9.23 31.44
CA ALA A 34 -9.77 -8.15 31.56
C ALA A 34 -10.40 -6.82 32.02
N GLY A 35 -11.74 -6.73 31.99
CA GLY A 35 -12.49 -5.52 32.28
C GLY A 35 -12.47 -4.51 31.14
N TRP A 36 -12.63 -3.24 31.50
CA TRP A 36 -12.54 -2.12 30.56
C TRP A 36 -11.08 -1.81 30.21
N ILE A 37 -10.83 -1.67 28.91
CA ILE A 37 -9.55 -1.29 28.32
C ILE A 37 -9.71 0.09 27.70
N ASN A 38 -8.93 1.06 28.15
CA ASN A 38 -8.86 2.41 27.60
C ASN A 38 -7.73 2.50 26.57
N ALA A 39 -8.08 2.70 25.31
CA ALA A 39 -7.14 2.85 24.21
C ALA A 39 -6.57 4.27 24.08
N TYR A 40 -7.27 5.29 24.61
CA TYR A 40 -6.76 6.66 24.71
C TYR A 40 -5.72 6.79 25.84
N ALA A 41 -5.86 5.97 26.88
CA ALA A 41 -5.05 6.00 28.09
C ALA A 41 -4.98 7.41 28.71
N ASP A 42 -3.82 8.08 28.63
CA ASP A 42 -3.56 9.45 29.11
C ASP A 42 -3.42 10.47 27.96
N GLY A 43 -3.76 10.09 26.73
CA GLY A 43 -3.61 10.88 25.51
C GLY A 43 -2.20 10.85 24.93
N THR A 44 -1.18 11.04 25.78
CA THR A 44 0.24 11.09 25.35
C THR A 44 0.81 9.71 25.02
N ASN A 45 0.38 8.67 25.74
CA ASN A 45 0.88 7.31 25.61
C ASN A 45 -0.18 6.35 25.06
N GLY A 46 -1.37 6.84 24.70
CA GLY A 46 -2.45 6.05 24.13
C GLY A 46 -2.07 5.36 22.82
N ALA A 47 -2.93 4.45 22.37
CA ALA A 47 -2.72 3.73 21.13
C ALA A 47 -2.62 4.68 19.94
N VAL A 48 -1.67 4.40 19.06
CA VAL A 48 -1.55 5.05 17.76
C VAL A 48 -1.75 3.95 16.73
N ILE A 49 -2.85 4.04 16.00
CA ILE A 49 -3.22 3.12 14.92
C ILE A 49 -2.78 3.78 13.61
N GLY A 50 -1.59 3.42 13.14
CA GLY A 50 -1.09 3.81 11.83
C GLY A 50 -1.60 2.88 10.74
N GLN A 51 -1.39 3.28 9.48
CA GLN A 51 -1.76 2.46 8.32
C GLN A 51 -1.04 1.11 8.27
N THR A 52 0.18 1.03 8.83
CA THR A 52 1.04 -0.15 8.72
C THR A 52 1.60 -0.65 10.05
N PHE A 53 1.44 0.09 11.14
CA PHE A 53 1.90 -0.31 12.46
C PHE A 53 1.01 0.29 13.56
N CYS A 54 0.92 -0.43 14.67
CA CYS A 54 0.37 0.09 15.92
C CYS A 54 1.50 0.45 16.87
N SER A 55 1.33 1.51 17.66
CA SER A 55 2.28 1.90 18.70
C SER A 55 1.58 2.52 19.90
N GLY A 56 2.33 2.91 20.93
CA GLY A 56 1.75 3.38 22.19
C GLY A 56 1.21 2.22 23.04
N TYR A 57 0.26 2.55 23.91
CA TYR A 57 -0.22 1.64 24.93
C TYR A 57 -1.75 1.67 25.08
N LEU A 58 -2.29 0.51 25.45
CA LEU A 58 -3.63 0.40 26.04
C LEU A 58 -3.50 0.36 27.56
N TYR A 59 -4.53 0.79 28.28
CA TYR A 59 -4.56 0.72 29.75
C TYR A 59 -5.83 0.03 30.25
N GLY A 60 -5.69 -1.01 31.07
CA GLY A 60 -6.80 -1.60 31.81
C GLY A 60 -6.55 -1.49 33.31
N ALA A 61 -7.55 -1.06 34.10
CA ALA A 61 -7.40 -0.88 35.54
C ALA A 61 -6.94 -2.16 36.28
N ASN A 62 -7.30 -3.33 35.73
CA ASN A 62 -7.03 -4.63 36.33
C ASN A 62 -5.71 -5.27 35.85
N ILE A 63 -5.14 -4.81 34.74
CA ILE A 63 -4.02 -5.45 34.04
C ILE A 63 -2.85 -4.50 33.73
N GLY A 64 -3.04 -3.20 33.94
CA GLY A 64 -2.02 -2.17 33.71
C GLY A 64 -1.83 -1.82 32.24
N TRP A 65 -0.60 -1.39 31.92
CA TRP A 65 -0.20 -0.93 30.59
C TRP A 65 0.09 -2.12 29.66
N ILE A 66 -0.53 -2.11 28.48
CA ILE A 66 -0.29 -3.09 27.42
C ILE A 66 0.40 -2.38 26.27
N SER A 67 1.63 -2.78 25.98
CA SER A 67 2.40 -2.22 24.87
C SER A 67 1.90 -2.75 23.53
N LEU A 68 1.67 -1.85 22.57
CA LEU A 68 1.42 -2.22 21.17
C LEU A 68 2.73 -2.36 20.37
N SER A 69 3.89 -2.14 21.01
CA SER A 69 5.18 -2.32 20.36
C SER A 69 5.36 -3.77 19.89
N GLY A 70 5.65 -3.92 18.60
CA GLY A 70 5.84 -5.23 17.98
C GLY A 70 4.54 -5.93 17.54
N VAL A 71 3.37 -5.31 17.78
CA VAL A 71 2.12 -5.75 17.13
C VAL A 71 2.25 -5.51 15.64
N ARG A 72 2.09 -6.57 14.86
CA ARG A 72 2.14 -6.53 13.39
C ARG A 72 1.03 -7.40 12.82
N THR A 73 0.44 -6.96 11.72
CA THR A 73 -0.34 -7.85 10.86
C THR A 73 0.62 -8.85 10.25
N ALA A 74 0.40 -10.15 10.50
CA ALA A 74 1.25 -11.21 9.95
C ALA A 74 0.74 -11.70 8.60
N VAL A 75 -0.58 -11.78 8.45
CA VAL A 75 -1.29 -12.26 7.26
C VAL A 75 -2.55 -11.44 7.08
N LEU A 76 -2.86 -11.08 5.84
CA LEU A 76 -4.14 -10.53 5.44
C LEU A 76 -4.89 -11.60 4.65
N ARG A 77 -5.99 -12.11 5.21
CA ARG A 77 -6.84 -13.09 4.53
C ARG A 77 -7.77 -12.37 3.57
N ALA A 78 -7.80 -12.84 2.33
CA ALA A 78 -8.60 -12.24 1.27
C ALA A 78 -10.11 -12.43 1.46
N GLY A 79 -10.52 -13.58 2.02
CA GLY A 79 -11.93 -13.94 2.18
C GLY A 79 -12.19 -15.40 1.81
N ALA A 80 -13.46 -15.78 1.74
CA ALA A 80 -13.87 -16.98 1.02
C ALA A 80 -13.80 -16.71 -0.49
N ASP A 81 -13.69 -17.79 -1.26
CA ASP A 81 -13.78 -17.84 -2.73
C ASP A 81 -14.74 -19.01 -3.00
N SER A 82 -16.03 -18.68 -3.13
CA SER A 82 -17.14 -19.64 -3.08
C SER A 82 -17.35 -20.38 -4.40
N ASP A 83 -17.01 -19.76 -5.54
CA ASP A 83 -17.11 -20.36 -6.86
C ASP A 83 -15.76 -20.88 -7.39
N GLY A 84 -14.66 -20.60 -6.69
CA GLY A 84 -13.36 -21.26 -6.84
C GLY A 84 -12.57 -20.75 -8.04
N ASP A 85 -12.79 -19.49 -8.41
CA ASP A 85 -12.23 -18.89 -9.61
C ASP A 85 -10.89 -18.13 -9.34
N GLY A 86 -10.51 -18.01 -8.06
CA GLY A 86 -9.32 -17.30 -7.63
C GLY A 86 -9.55 -15.83 -7.27
N ILE A 87 -10.80 -15.37 -7.26
CA ILE A 87 -11.24 -14.04 -6.85
C ILE A 87 -12.05 -14.19 -5.54
N PRO A 88 -11.72 -13.46 -4.47
CA PRO A 88 -12.44 -13.59 -3.20
C PRO A 88 -13.84 -12.96 -3.21
N ASP A 89 -14.84 -13.64 -2.62
CA ASP A 89 -16.22 -13.17 -2.48
C ASP A 89 -16.32 -11.73 -1.94
N PRO A 90 -15.56 -11.31 -0.90
CA PRO A 90 -15.68 -9.95 -0.39
C PRO A 90 -15.30 -8.89 -1.42
N TRP A 91 -14.34 -9.20 -2.30
CA TRP A 91 -13.90 -8.27 -3.35
C TRP A 91 -14.92 -8.24 -4.50
N GLU A 92 -15.42 -9.39 -4.94
CA GLU A 92 -16.47 -9.46 -5.96
C GLU A 92 -17.75 -8.73 -5.53
N LEU A 93 -18.21 -8.97 -4.29
CA LEU A 93 -19.37 -8.28 -3.72
C LEU A 93 -19.14 -6.79 -3.58
N GLN A 94 -17.92 -6.36 -3.31
CA GLN A 94 -17.58 -4.94 -3.26
C GLN A 94 -17.62 -4.30 -4.66
N MET A 95 -17.13 -4.99 -5.69
CA MET A 95 -17.02 -4.44 -7.04
C MET A 95 -18.35 -4.50 -7.81
N THR A 96 -19.10 -5.59 -7.67
CA THR A 96 -20.29 -5.84 -8.51
C THR A 96 -21.57 -6.09 -7.72
N GLY A 97 -21.46 -6.42 -6.42
CA GLY A 97 -22.58 -6.79 -5.56
C GLY A 97 -23.05 -8.24 -5.71
N VAL A 98 -22.43 -9.03 -6.59
CA VAL A 98 -22.76 -10.45 -6.85
C VAL A 98 -21.48 -11.26 -7.13
N LEU A 99 -21.56 -12.59 -7.06
CA LEU A 99 -20.42 -13.53 -7.25
C LEU A 99 -20.39 -14.17 -8.65
N THR A 100 -21.04 -13.57 -9.65
CA THR A 100 -21.24 -14.24 -10.96
C THR A 100 -20.97 -13.32 -12.14
N VAL A 101 -20.54 -12.09 -11.89
CA VAL A 101 -20.21 -11.11 -12.92
C VAL A 101 -18.74 -11.20 -13.28
N LEU A 102 -17.89 -11.41 -12.27
CA LEU A 102 -16.46 -11.56 -12.45
C LEU A 102 -16.12 -13.04 -12.55
N SER A 103 -15.00 -13.34 -13.20
CA SER A 103 -14.48 -14.70 -13.21
C SER A 103 -12.95 -14.76 -13.33
N GLY A 104 -12.37 -15.87 -12.88
CA GLY A 104 -10.95 -16.15 -13.02
C GLY A 104 -10.45 -16.35 -14.46
N GLY A 105 -9.15 -16.63 -14.56
CA GLY A 105 -8.50 -16.99 -15.82
C GLY A 105 -8.32 -15.80 -16.76
N SER A 106 -8.99 -15.82 -17.91
CA SER A 106 -8.93 -14.77 -18.94
C SER A 106 -10.25 -14.05 -19.13
N HIS A 107 -11.19 -14.16 -18.18
CA HIS A 107 -12.40 -13.36 -18.20
C HIS A 107 -12.05 -11.90 -17.93
N ASP A 108 -12.68 -11.01 -18.68
CA ASP A 108 -12.41 -9.59 -18.75
C ASP A 108 -13.79 -8.94 -18.91
N ALA A 109 -14.33 -8.40 -17.82
CA ALA A 109 -15.72 -7.99 -17.73
C ALA A 109 -16.01 -6.65 -18.44
N ASP A 110 -15.01 -5.80 -18.64
CA ASP A 110 -15.14 -4.50 -19.31
C ASP A 110 -14.41 -4.39 -20.66
N ASP A 111 -13.82 -5.49 -21.14
CA ASP A 111 -13.15 -5.63 -22.43
C ASP A 111 -11.93 -4.69 -22.58
N ASP A 112 -11.23 -4.37 -21.48
CA ASP A 112 -10.05 -3.49 -21.47
C ASP A 112 -8.71 -4.22 -21.79
N GLY A 113 -8.76 -5.55 -21.87
CA GLY A 113 -7.64 -6.43 -22.14
C GLY A 113 -6.90 -6.93 -20.89
N VAL A 114 -7.38 -6.61 -19.70
CA VAL A 114 -6.90 -7.12 -18.41
C VAL A 114 -7.96 -8.06 -17.83
N CYS A 115 -7.53 -9.25 -17.41
CA CYS A 115 -8.50 -10.17 -16.81
C CYS A 115 -8.86 -9.78 -15.37
N ASP A 116 -10.09 -10.08 -14.94
CA ASP A 116 -10.61 -9.73 -13.62
C ASP A 116 -9.72 -10.25 -12.47
N ALA A 117 -9.10 -11.41 -12.65
CA ALA A 117 -8.15 -11.97 -11.68
C ALA A 117 -6.88 -11.11 -11.54
N SER A 118 -6.39 -10.54 -12.65
CA SER A 118 -5.27 -9.60 -12.62
C SER A 118 -5.68 -8.25 -12.02
N GLU A 119 -6.91 -7.84 -12.24
CA GLU A 119 -7.49 -6.64 -11.67
C GLU A 119 -7.69 -6.73 -10.16
N TYR A 120 -8.17 -7.88 -9.67
CA TYR A 120 -8.13 -8.21 -8.24
C TYR A 120 -6.70 -8.09 -7.70
N GLY A 121 -5.71 -8.61 -8.45
CA GLY A 121 -4.29 -8.44 -8.17
C GLY A 121 -3.86 -6.97 -8.00
N ALA A 122 -4.36 -6.09 -8.86
CA ALA A 122 -4.00 -4.68 -8.95
C ALA A 122 -4.89 -3.73 -8.13
N ASP A 123 -6.01 -4.21 -7.60
CA ASP A 123 -7.10 -3.41 -7.02
C ASP A 123 -7.68 -2.39 -8.03
N THR A 124 -7.78 -2.80 -9.29
CA THR A 124 -8.50 -2.02 -10.31
C THR A 124 -9.99 -2.33 -10.28
N ALA A 125 -10.78 -1.50 -10.95
CA ALA A 125 -12.23 -1.61 -10.99
C ALA A 125 -12.62 -2.38 -12.27
N PRO A 126 -13.12 -3.62 -12.15
CA PRO A 126 -13.31 -4.55 -13.28
C PRO A 126 -14.54 -4.25 -14.16
N LEU A 127 -15.11 -3.06 -14.01
CA LEU A 127 -16.28 -2.59 -14.77
C LEU A 127 -16.02 -1.18 -15.33
N ASP A 128 -14.76 -0.74 -15.32
CA ASP A 128 -14.29 0.59 -15.72
C ASP A 128 -13.01 0.43 -16.54
N ASP A 129 -13.16 0.45 -17.86
CA ASP A 129 -12.08 0.27 -18.85
C ASP A 129 -10.94 1.31 -18.79
N GLN A 130 -11.09 2.34 -17.95
CA GLN A 130 -10.04 3.33 -17.67
C GLN A 130 -9.25 3.01 -16.39
N SER A 131 -9.72 2.09 -15.56
CA SER A 131 -9.11 1.73 -14.30
C SER A 131 -7.97 0.72 -14.51
N LEU A 132 -6.81 1.18 -14.99
CA LEU A 132 -5.69 0.30 -15.29
C LEU A 132 -4.49 0.50 -14.36
N LEU A 133 -3.72 -0.56 -14.11
CA LEU A 133 -2.33 -0.46 -13.68
C LEU A 133 -1.44 -0.24 -14.90
N THR A 134 -1.06 1.00 -15.17
CA THR A 134 -0.35 1.37 -16.40
C THR A 134 0.65 2.49 -16.21
N PHE A 135 1.65 2.54 -17.08
CA PHE A 135 2.59 3.67 -17.15
C PHE A 135 1.92 4.86 -17.82
N THR A 136 1.91 6.00 -17.14
CA THR A 136 1.31 7.25 -17.63
C THR A 136 2.35 8.25 -18.13
N ALA A 137 3.61 8.10 -17.71
CA ALA A 137 4.72 8.88 -18.25
C ALA A 137 6.05 8.11 -18.18
N PHE A 138 6.90 8.38 -19.16
CA PHE A 138 8.28 7.92 -19.20
C PHE A 138 9.18 9.03 -19.75
N SER A 139 10.34 9.22 -19.13
CA SER A 139 11.39 10.09 -19.68
C SER A 139 12.78 9.56 -19.32
N ARG A 140 13.74 9.78 -20.20
CA ARG A 140 15.16 9.45 -19.97
C ARG A 140 16.01 10.70 -20.05
N SER A 141 16.89 10.88 -19.07
CA SER A 141 17.93 11.91 -19.07
C SER A 141 19.28 11.28 -18.76
N GLY A 142 20.15 11.20 -19.77
CA GLY A 142 21.42 10.48 -19.65
C GLY A 142 21.20 9.01 -19.31
N THR A 143 21.66 8.59 -18.13
CA THR A 143 21.53 7.23 -17.59
C THR A 143 20.37 7.08 -16.62
N THR A 144 19.50 8.07 -16.48
CA THR A 144 18.39 8.05 -15.51
C THR A 144 17.06 7.98 -16.24
N ASP A 145 16.29 6.93 -15.95
CA ASP A 145 14.91 6.78 -16.36
C ASP A 145 13.98 7.24 -15.25
N SER A 146 12.98 8.02 -15.60
CA SER A 146 11.88 8.43 -14.74
C SER A 146 10.60 7.79 -15.25
N LEU A 147 9.99 6.95 -14.42
CA LEU A 147 8.78 6.20 -14.74
C LEU A 147 7.65 6.62 -13.81
N THR A 148 6.48 6.88 -14.39
CA THR A 148 5.26 7.21 -13.65
C THR A 148 4.17 6.22 -14.01
N TRP A 149 3.51 5.64 -13.01
CA TRP A 149 2.41 4.70 -13.19
C TRP A 149 1.30 4.93 -12.17
N THR A 150 0.10 4.45 -12.47
CA THR A 150 -1.09 4.51 -11.61
C THR A 150 -0.93 3.63 -10.37
N VAL A 151 -1.50 4.05 -9.24
CA VAL A 151 -1.41 3.31 -7.97
C VAL A 151 -2.73 3.28 -7.20
N ARG A 152 -2.83 2.28 -6.33
CA ARG A 152 -3.88 2.06 -5.35
C ARG A 152 -3.25 2.01 -3.96
N PRO A 153 -3.83 2.67 -2.94
CA PRO A 153 -3.28 2.69 -1.58
C PRO A 153 -3.29 1.32 -0.88
N THR A 154 -4.04 0.36 -1.43
CA THR A 154 -4.23 -1.02 -0.95
C THR A 154 -3.20 -2.00 -1.51
N ARG A 155 -2.27 -1.56 -2.36
CA ARG A 155 -1.25 -2.41 -3.01
C ARG A 155 0.14 -1.84 -2.84
N PHE A 156 1.13 -2.72 -2.80
CA PHE A 156 2.53 -2.38 -3.01
C PHE A 156 2.92 -2.60 -4.47
N TYR A 157 4.07 -2.09 -4.88
CA TYR A 157 4.53 -2.19 -6.26
C TYR A 157 5.96 -2.70 -6.35
N ALA A 158 6.20 -3.63 -7.27
CA ALA A 158 7.53 -4.08 -7.65
C ALA A 158 7.82 -3.69 -9.10
N LEU A 159 8.93 -2.99 -9.31
CA LEU A 159 9.41 -2.66 -10.64
C LEU A 159 10.31 -3.79 -11.14
N TRP A 160 10.04 -4.27 -12.35
CA TRP A 160 10.85 -5.27 -13.03
C TRP A 160 11.46 -4.67 -14.28
N GLN A 161 12.62 -5.18 -14.67
CA GLN A 161 13.37 -4.68 -15.80
C GLN A 161 13.94 -5.81 -16.65
N ALA A 162 14.03 -5.58 -17.96
CA ALA A 162 14.64 -6.49 -18.91
C ALA A 162 15.44 -5.73 -19.99
N PRO A 163 16.56 -6.28 -20.50
CA PRO A 163 17.33 -5.64 -21.56
C PRO A 163 16.66 -5.75 -22.94
N ALA A 164 15.67 -6.63 -23.08
CA ALA A 164 14.92 -6.86 -24.32
C ALA A 164 13.49 -7.33 -24.01
N VAL A 165 12.56 -7.09 -24.94
CA VAL A 165 11.22 -7.68 -24.93
C VAL A 165 11.16 -8.73 -26.03
N SER A 166 11.31 -9.99 -25.62
CA SER A 166 11.17 -11.17 -26.46
C SER A 166 10.42 -12.23 -25.68
N ASN A 167 9.85 -13.22 -26.38
CA ASN A 167 9.27 -14.37 -25.69
C ASN A 167 10.38 -15.08 -24.89
N GLY A 168 10.20 -15.22 -23.58
CA GLY A 168 11.24 -15.72 -22.66
C GLY A 168 12.28 -14.69 -22.20
N ALA A 169 12.02 -13.38 -22.35
CA ALA A 169 12.90 -12.34 -21.81
C ALA A 169 13.15 -12.53 -20.30
N ALA A 170 14.42 -12.41 -19.91
CA ALA A 170 14.83 -12.49 -18.51
C ALA A 170 14.49 -11.19 -17.77
N TRP A 171 13.30 -11.16 -17.18
CA TRP A 171 12.89 -10.09 -16.28
C TRP A 171 13.53 -10.27 -14.91
N ALA A 172 14.18 -9.22 -14.41
CA ALA A 172 14.73 -9.17 -13.06
C ALA A 172 14.06 -8.05 -12.26
N GLN A 173 13.84 -8.28 -10.97
CA GLN A 173 13.33 -7.22 -10.09
C GLN A 173 14.39 -6.11 -9.97
N ASN A 174 13.95 -4.87 -10.06
CA ASN A 174 14.81 -3.71 -9.90
C ASN A 174 15.25 -3.54 -8.44
N ALA A 175 16.40 -2.88 -8.24
CA ALA A 175 16.98 -2.61 -6.92
C ALA A 175 16.10 -1.77 -5.99
N LEU A 176 15.05 -1.12 -6.49
CA LEU A 176 14.04 -0.44 -5.67
C LEU A 176 13.26 -1.39 -4.77
N GLY A 177 13.23 -2.69 -5.05
CA GLY A 177 12.51 -3.68 -4.24
C GLY A 177 11.00 -3.54 -4.34
N VAL A 178 10.30 -3.78 -3.22
CA VAL A 178 8.85 -3.58 -3.08
C VAL A 178 8.61 -2.21 -2.44
N ILE A 179 7.75 -1.41 -3.07
CA ILE A 179 7.61 0.02 -2.77
C ILE A 179 6.17 0.32 -2.35
N SER A 180 6.01 1.13 -1.31
CA SER A 180 4.72 1.72 -0.92
C SER A 180 4.21 2.73 -1.97
N PRO A 181 2.90 2.80 -2.19
CA PRO A 181 2.31 3.80 -3.06
C PRO A 181 2.45 5.20 -2.44
N ASP A 182 2.51 6.23 -3.30
CA ASP A 182 2.38 7.62 -2.87
C ASP A 182 0.89 7.93 -2.60
N ALA A 183 0.57 9.02 -1.90
CA ALA A 183 -0.81 9.37 -1.53
C ALA A 183 -1.73 9.77 -2.72
N GLY A 184 -1.16 9.91 -3.92
CA GLY A 184 -1.88 10.30 -5.14
C GLY A 184 -2.29 9.11 -6.00
N PRO A 185 -2.97 9.36 -7.14
CA PRO A 185 -3.41 8.31 -8.06
C PRO A 185 -2.27 7.70 -8.88
N ALA A 186 -1.08 8.30 -8.81
CA ALA A 186 0.12 7.83 -9.50
C ALA A 186 1.35 8.10 -8.65
N MET A 187 2.40 7.31 -8.89
CA MET A 187 3.72 7.49 -8.27
C MET A 187 4.79 7.57 -9.35
N THR A 188 5.87 8.29 -9.03
CA THR A 188 7.04 8.41 -9.90
C THR A 188 8.27 7.85 -9.21
N ARG A 189 9.04 7.02 -9.91
CA ARG A 189 10.35 6.53 -9.44
C ARG A 189 11.41 6.69 -10.51
N THR A 190 12.62 6.94 -10.06
CA THR A 190 13.80 7.04 -10.92
C THR A 190 14.70 5.84 -10.76
N VAL A 191 15.22 5.35 -11.87
CA VAL A 191 16.17 4.23 -11.92
C VAL A 191 17.35 4.60 -12.80
N ASN A 192 18.54 4.20 -12.37
CA ASN A 192 19.74 4.39 -13.18
C ASN A 192 19.98 3.16 -14.04
N THR A 193 20.13 3.37 -15.34
CA THR A 193 20.51 2.34 -16.31
C THR A 193 21.62 2.85 -17.22
N ALA A 194 22.67 2.05 -17.35
CA ALA A 194 23.73 2.31 -18.34
C ALA A 194 23.35 1.78 -19.73
N SER A 195 22.25 1.01 -19.84
CA SER A 195 21.78 0.46 -21.10
C SER A 195 20.94 1.48 -21.86
N SER A 196 21.24 1.65 -23.15
CA SER A 196 20.39 2.42 -24.06
C SER A 196 19.07 1.72 -24.37
N ALA A 197 18.98 0.39 -24.19
CA ALA A 197 17.76 -0.40 -24.32
C ALA A 197 17.42 -1.04 -22.98
N GLN A 198 16.35 -0.56 -22.35
CA GLN A 198 15.84 -1.08 -21.09
C GLN A 198 14.32 -1.03 -21.13
N PHE A 199 13.70 -2.13 -20.75
CA PHE A 199 12.26 -2.29 -20.68
C PHE A 199 11.84 -2.49 -19.24
N TYR A 200 10.64 -2.03 -18.92
CA TYR A 200 10.10 -2.04 -17.58
C TYR A 200 8.69 -2.61 -17.59
N ARG A 201 8.35 -3.31 -16.51
CA ARG A 201 6.98 -3.64 -16.16
C ARG A 201 6.80 -3.38 -14.67
N VAL A 202 5.60 -2.97 -14.29
CA VAL A 202 5.21 -2.82 -12.90
C VAL A 202 4.28 -3.97 -12.54
N GLN A 203 4.43 -4.48 -11.33
CA GLN A 203 3.57 -5.51 -10.76
C GLN A 203 3.01 -4.99 -9.44
N ALA A 204 1.68 -5.05 -9.29
CA ALA A 204 1.05 -4.88 -7.99
C ALA A 204 1.30 -6.11 -7.11
N VAL A 205 1.53 -5.86 -5.82
CA VAL A 205 1.80 -6.88 -4.82
C VAL A 205 0.78 -6.73 -3.71
N LEU A 206 0.01 -7.79 -3.46
CA LEU A 206 -0.94 -7.82 -2.36
C LEU A 206 -0.19 -7.80 -1.02
N PRO A 207 -0.55 -6.89 -0.10
CA PRO A 207 0.09 -6.82 1.20
C PRO A 207 -0.22 -8.08 2.02
N LEU A 208 0.82 -8.77 2.49
CA LEU A 208 0.71 -9.88 3.45
C LEU A 208 -0.24 -11.00 3.00
N SER A 209 -0.33 -11.25 1.69
CA SER A 209 -1.09 -12.36 1.10
C SER A 209 -0.45 -13.72 1.48
N GLU A 210 -1.30 -14.76 1.64
CA GLU A 210 -0.88 -16.15 1.92
C GLU A 210 -0.14 -16.79 0.74
#